data_AF-A0A4V1SRJ6-F1
#
_entry.id   AF-A0A4V1SRJ6-F1
#
_cell.length_a   1.000
_cell.length_b   1.000
_cell.length_c   1.000
_cell.angle_alpha   90.00
_cell.angle_beta   90.00
_cell.angle_gamma   90.00
#
_symmetry.space_group_name_H-M   'P 1'
#
loop_
_entity.id
_entity.type
_entity.pdbx_description
1 polymer ?
#
loop_
_entity_poly.entity_id
_entity_poly.type
_entity_poly.pdbx_seq_one_letter_code
_entity_poly.pdbx_strand_id
1 'polypeptide(L)'
;MGISPSKFSLGPPRCWKTTKSYVWRALFRSRAAWRAWPSTSLRETMVEAVQNKPKSEMKFLVIGAGMAGILMGIRLKQAGYSDYLVVEMGDKVGGTWRANHYPGLHCDVPSHHYCYSFEPYAEWSEVFSCGPEIRDYLEHSAVKYGVMPNIRFNTAARTATWDGARWTVELSTGETV
;
A
#
# COMPACT_ATOMS: atom_id res chain seq x y z
N MET A 1 32.06 -33.37 -54.63
CA MET A 1 30.93 -32.71 -53.93
C MET A 1 31.55 -31.69 -52.98
N GLY A 2 31.59 -30.37 -53.18
CA GLY A 2 30.74 -29.48 -53.95
C GLY A 2 30.08 -28.47 -53.00
N ILE A 3 30.59 -27.22 -53.00
CA ILE A 3 29.92 -25.94 -52.63
C ILE A 3 30.00 -25.45 -51.16
N SER A 4 30.96 -24.54 -50.91
CA SER A 4 30.87 -23.11 -50.47
C SER A 4 29.67 -22.55 -49.65
N PRO A 5 29.86 -21.49 -48.81
CA PRO A 5 28.93 -21.06 -47.76
C PRO A 5 28.01 -19.89 -48.17
N SER A 6 26.87 -19.73 -47.49
CA SER A 6 26.16 -18.43 -47.42
C SER A 6 25.23 -18.34 -46.19
N LYS A 7 25.50 -17.37 -45.30
CA LYS A 7 24.70 -16.15 -45.04
C LYS A 7 23.36 -16.39 -44.32
N PHE A 8 23.37 -16.28 -43.00
CA PHE A 8 22.20 -15.84 -42.23
C PHE A 8 22.27 -14.30 -42.12
N SER A 9 21.41 -13.60 -42.87
CA SER A 9 21.25 -12.15 -42.78
C SER A 9 20.19 -11.81 -41.75
N LEU A 10 20.59 -11.10 -40.69
CA LEU A 10 19.69 -10.31 -39.85
C LEU A 10 19.32 -9.01 -40.59
N GLY A 11 18.03 -8.70 -40.65
CA GLY A 11 17.49 -7.40 -41.05
C GLY A 11 16.06 -7.20 -40.51
N PRO A 12 15.64 -5.98 -40.13
CA PRO A 12 14.68 -5.72 -39.03
C PRO A 12 13.36 -5.09 -39.55
N PRO A 13 12.47 -4.39 -38.78
CA PRO A 13 12.17 -4.34 -37.34
C PRO A 13 10.64 -4.42 -37.01
N ARG A 14 10.30 -4.16 -35.74
CA ARG A 14 9.18 -3.32 -35.24
C ARG A 14 7.78 -3.94 -34.99
N CYS A 15 7.42 -3.80 -33.70
CA CYS A 15 6.16 -3.24 -33.19
C CYS A 15 4.91 -4.15 -33.17
N TRP A 16 4.38 -4.44 -31.97
CA TRP A 16 3.20 -3.75 -31.40
C TRP A 16 2.58 -4.62 -30.28
N LYS A 17 2.66 -4.11 -29.05
CA LYS A 17 1.68 -4.17 -27.93
C LYS A 17 1.26 -5.51 -27.29
N THR A 18 1.62 -5.60 -26.00
CA THR A 18 0.73 -5.79 -24.82
C THR A 18 -0.59 -6.56 -24.99
N THR A 19 -0.86 -7.57 -24.17
CA THR A 19 -1.72 -7.41 -22.96
C THR A 19 -1.86 -8.70 -22.14
N LYS A 20 -1.95 -8.46 -20.82
CA LYS A 20 -2.36 -9.35 -19.74
C LYS A 20 -3.71 -10.02 -20.04
N SER A 21 -3.90 -11.24 -19.53
CA SER A 21 -4.97 -11.61 -18.56
C SER A 21 -5.30 -13.10 -18.67
N TYR A 22 -4.79 -13.93 -17.76
CA TYR A 22 -5.30 -15.29 -17.54
C TYR A 22 -5.08 -15.70 -16.08
N VAL A 23 -5.99 -15.32 -15.19
CA VAL A 23 -6.43 -16.17 -14.07
C VAL A 23 -7.87 -15.75 -13.78
N TRP A 24 -8.85 -16.49 -14.28
CA TRP A 24 -10.24 -16.62 -13.78
C TRP A 24 -11.01 -17.50 -14.78
N ARG A 25 -10.66 -18.79 -14.84
CA ARG A 25 -11.45 -19.82 -15.54
C ARG A 25 -11.32 -21.17 -14.83
N ALA A 26 -11.99 -21.30 -13.69
CA ALA A 26 -12.41 -22.60 -13.19
C ALA A 26 -13.70 -22.39 -12.39
N LEU A 27 -14.82 -22.84 -12.97
CA LEU A 27 -16.14 -23.16 -12.38
C LEU A 27 -17.34 -22.70 -13.23
N PHE A 28 -17.41 -23.02 -14.53
CA PHE A 28 -18.70 -23.00 -15.25
C PHE A 28 -18.71 -24.05 -16.37
N ARG A 29 -19.28 -25.23 -16.10
CA ARG A 29 -19.24 -26.43 -16.96
C ARG A 29 -20.57 -26.81 -17.66
N SER A 30 -21.51 -25.89 -17.82
CA SER A 30 -22.74 -26.14 -18.62
C SER A 30 -22.85 -25.19 -19.81
N ARG A 31 -22.71 -25.74 -21.03
CA ARG A 31 -22.73 -25.02 -22.32
C ARG A 31 -24.08 -24.38 -22.72
N ALA A 32 -25.14 -24.51 -21.92
CA ALA A 32 -26.48 -24.03 -22.28
C ALA A 32 -26.80 -22.59 -21.84
N ALA A 33 -26.00 -21.97 -20.95
CA ALA A 33 -26.27 -20.63 -20.43
C ALA A 33 -25.65 -19.48 -21.25
N TRP A 34 -24.87 -19.77 -22.29
CA TRP A 34 -24.13 -18.74 -23.05
C TRP A 34 -24.98 -17.93 -24.04
N ARG A 35 -26.23 -18.34 -24.33
CA ARG A 35 -27.14 -17.63 -25.25
C ARG A 35 -28.11 -16.67 -24.58
N ALA A 36 -28.09 -16.59 -23.26
CA ALA A 36 -28.81 -15.56 -22.49
C ALA A 36 -27.79 -14.71 -21.73
N TRP A 37 -26.82 -14.14 -22.46
CA TRP A 37 -26.04 -13.04 -21.92
C TRP A 37 -26.99 -11.84 -21.82
N PRO A 38 -27.13 -11.20 -20.65
CA PRO A 38 -28.21 -10.26 -20.50
C PRO A 38 -27.98 -9.01 -21.37
N SER A 39 -29.10 -8.38 -21.74
CA SER A 39 -29.14 -7.17 -22.57
C SER A 39 -28.22 -6.07 -22.03
N THR A 40 -27.87 -5.12 -22.89
CA THR A 40 -27.04 -3.93 -22.62
C THR A 40 -27.34 -3.28 -21.26
N SER A 41 -28.62 -3.32 -20.85
CA SER A 41 -29.12 -2.87 -19.55
C SER A 41 -28.36 -3.44 -18.34
N LEU A 42 -28.07 -4.74 -18.24
CA LEU A 42 -27.42 -5.29 -17.04
C LEU A 42 -25.93 -4.95 -16.97
N ARG A 43 -25.28 -4.68 -18.11
CA ARG A 43 -23.92 -4.11 -18.14
C ARG A 43 -23.93 -2.65 -17.74
N GLU A 44 -24.88 -1.87 -18.24
CA GLU A 44 -25.07 -0.47 -17.87
C GLU A 44 -25.39 -0.34 -16.38
N THR A 45 -26.32 -1.14 -15.85
CA THR A 45 -26.65 -1.17 -14.42
C THR A 45 -25.48 -1.61 -13.56
N MET A 46 -24.66 -2.58 -14.00
CA MET A 46 -23.44 -2.94 -13.26
C MET A 46 -22.38 -1.83 -13.29
N VAL A 47 -22.20 -1.15 -14.43
CA VAL A 47 -21.25 -0.03 -14.56
C VAL A 47 -21.73 1.15 -13.70
N GLU A 48 -23.01 1.49 -13.74
CA GLU A 48 -23.61 2.52 -12.90
C GLU A 48 -23.54 2.16 -11.41
N ALA A 49 -23.82 0.91 -11.03
CA ALA A 49 -23.73 0.48 -9.62
C ALA A 49 -22.28 0.46 -9.09
N VAL A 50 -21.30 0.16 -9.95
CA VAL A 50 -19.87 0.27 -9.61
C VAL A 50 -19.46 1.75 -9.50
N GLN A 51 -19.98 2.63 -10.36
CA GLN A 51 -19.71 4.06 -10.34
C GLN A 51 -20.42 4.82 -9.21
N ASN A 52 -21.63 4.38 -8.83
CA ASN A 52 -22.45 4.94 -7.76
C ASN A 52 -22.25 4.24 -6.41
N LYS A 53 -21.26 3.35 -6.28
CA LYS A 53 -20.89 2.84 -4.97
C LYS A 53 -20.49 4.06 -4.13
N PRO A 54 -21.17 4.37 -3.01
CA PRO A 54 -20.78 5.49 -2.18
C PRO A 54 -19.30 5.30 -1.84
N LYS A 55 -18.49 6.31 -2.17
CA LYS A 55 -17.05 6.33 -1.87
C LYS A 55 -16.97 5.93 -0.39
N SER A 56 -16.38 4.76 -0.09
CA SER A 56 -16.45 4.17 1.26
C SER A 56 -16.09 5.26 2.25
N GLU A 57 -17.02 5.62 3.13
CA GLU A 57 -16.82 6.73 4.05
C GLU A 57 -15.68 6.31 4.98
N MET A 58 -14.49 6.86 4.71
CA MET A 58 -13.28 6.54 5.43
C MET A 58 -13.51 6.90 6.89
N LYS A 59 -13.42 5.90 7.78
CA LYS A 59 -13.80 6.08 9.19
C LYS A 59 -12.67 6.67 10.02
N PHE A 60 -11.43 6.41 9.60
CA PHE A 60 -10.25 6.80 10.37
C PHE A 60 -9.18 7.38 9.44
N LEU A 61 -8.70 8.56 9.81
CA LEU A 61 -7.49 9.15 9.28
C LEU A 61 -6.42 9.13 10.37
N VAL A 62 -5.27 8.54 10.06
CA VAL A 62 -4.08 8.53 10.92
C VAL A 62 -3.03 9.41 10.27
N ILE A 63 -2.49 10.37 11.00
CA ILE A 63 -1.48 11.30 10.50
C ILE A 63 -0.11 10.86 11.03
N GLY A 64 0.77 10.48 10.11
CA GLY A 64 2.13 9.99 10.36
C GLY A 64 2.25 8.46 10.33
N ALA A 65 3.30 7.97 9.68
CA ALA A 65 3.69 6.56 9.62
C ALA A 65 4.98 6.29 10.43
N GLY A 66 5.06 6.87 11.63
CA GLY A 66 6.01 6.46 12.68
C GLY A 66 5.49 5.29 13.50
N MET A 67 6.17 4.99 14.63
CA MET A 67 5.80 3.90 15.54
C MET A 67 4.31 3.94 15.94
N ALA A 68 3.80 5.10 16.38
CA ALA A 68 2.40 5.21 16.80
C ALA A 68 1.41 5.01 15.64
N GLY A 69 1.71 5.56 14.46
CA GLY A 69 0.83 5.45 13.30
C GLY A 69 0.76 4.04 12.73
N ILE A 70 1.90 3.34 12.68
CA ILE A 70 1.94 1.92 12.32
C ILE A 70 1.15 1.11 13.34
N LEU A 71 1.39 1.31 14.65
CA LEU A 71 0.64 0.63 15.69
C LEU A 71 -0.88 0.85 15.56
N MET A 72 -1.30 2.09 15.30
CA MET A 72 -2.71 2.40 15.09
C MET A 72 -3.28 1.62 13.91
N GLY A 73 -2.58 1.58 12.77
CA GLY A 73 -2.97 0.77 11.63
C GLY A 73 -3.10 -0.73 11.98
N ILE A 74 -2.15 -1.28 12.73
CA ILE A 74 -2.21 -2.68 13.21
C ILE A 74 -3.46 -2.91 14.07
N ARG A 75 -3.73 -2.02 15.03
CA ARG A 75 -4.87 -2.17 15.95
C ARG A 75 -6.21 -1.99 15.24
N LEU A 76 -6.32 -1.07 14.30
CA LEU A 76 -7.53 -0.90 13.47
C LEU A 76 -7.83 -2.18 12.68
N LYS A 77 -6.82 -2.78 12.04
CA LYS A 77 -6.98 -4.06 11.34
C LYS A 77 -7.38 -5.19 12.27
N GLN A 78 -6.77 -5.30 13.45
CA GLN A 78 -7.12 -6.31 14.45
C GLN A 78 -8.56 -6.15 14.95
N ALA A 79 -9.06 -4.92 15.02
CA ALA A 79 -10.45 -4.61 15.36
C ALA A 79 -11.42 -4.82 14.18
N GLY A 80 -10.94 -5.27 13.01
CA GLY A 80 -11.77 -5.53 11.83
C GLY A 80 -12.07 -4.29 10.97
N TYR A 81 -11.41 -3.16 11.23
CA TYR A 81 -11.55 -1.97 10.39
C TYR A 81 -10.58 -2.01 9.21
N SER A 82 -11.12 -2.01 7.99
CA SER A 82 -10.35 -1.87 6.74
C SER A 82 -10.37 -0.45 6.17
N ASP A 83 -11.36 0.36 6.57
CA ASP A 83 -11.67 1.66 5.98
C ASP A 83 -10.92 2.78 6.71
N TYR A 84 -9.59 2.72 6.65
CA TYR A 84 -8.70 3.74 7.21
C TYR A 84 -7.60 4.14 6.24
N LEU A 85 -7.10 5.36 6.41
CA LEU A 85 -5.96 5.91 5.68
C LEU A 85 -4.91 6.39 6.67
N VAL A 86 -3.66 6.06 6.41
CA VAL A 86 -2.50 6.67 7.05
C VAL A 86 -1.87 7.63 6.05
N VAL A 87 -1.71 8.90 6.40
CA VAL A 87 -0.99 9.88 5.58
C VAL A 87 0.39 10.13 6.18
N GLU A 88 1.43 10.04 5.37
CA GLU A 88 2.82 10.30 5.78
C GLU A 88 3.44 11.31 4.83
N MET A 89 4.05 12.36 5.40
CA MET A 89 4.70 13.41 4.62
C MET A 89 5.98 12.92 3.94
N GLY A 90 6.70 11.98 4.57
CA GLY A 90 7.85 11.31 4.02
C GLY A 90 7.51 10.30 2.91
N ASP A 91 8.55 9.81 2.27
CA ASP A 91 8.51 8.82 1.20
C ASP A 91 8.52 7.37 1.70
N LYS A 92 8.78 7.18 3.01
CA LYS A 92 8.89 5.89 3.68
C LYS A 92 8.39 5.97 5.12
N VAL A 93 8.13 4.80 5.70
CA VAL A 93 7.80 4.68 7.13
C VAL A 93 9.02 4.98 8.01
N GLY A 94 8.77 5.27 9.29
CA GLY A 94 9.84 5.41 10.29
C GLY A 94 9.67 6.63 11.19
N GLY A 95 8.86 7.62 10.79
CA GLY A 95 8.66 8.85 11.55
C GLY A 95 9.99 9.51 11.90
N THR A 96 10.27 9.69 13.20
CA THR A 96 11.54 10.21 13.72
C THR A 96 12.76 9.54 13.09
N TRP A 97 12.75 8.22 12.94
CA TRP A 97 13.88 7.44 12.43
C TRP A 97 14.10 7.56 10.91
N ARG A 98 13.08 8.05 10.19
CA ARG A 98 13.18 8.41 8.77
C ARG A 98 13.46 9.91 8.58
N ALA A 99 13.00 10.77 9.48
CA ALA A 99 13.20 12.22 9.37
C ALA A 99 14.62 12.66 9.75
N ASN A 100 15.25 12.00 10.73
CA ASN A 100 16.54 12.39 11.27
C ASN A 100 17.68 11.60 10.62
N HIS A 101 18.71 12.31 10.14
CA HIS A 101 19.93 11.72 9.61
C HIS A 101 21.12 12.53 10.10
N TYR A 102 21.85 12.00 11.08
CA TYR A 102 23.11 12.56 11.55
C TYR A 102 24.01 11.45 12.10
N PRO A 103 25.34 11.62 12.09
CA PRO A 103 26.26 10.65 12.66
C PRO A 103 25.96 10.39 14.14
N GLY A 104 25.86 9.13 14.54
CA GLY A 104 25.59 8.75 15.93
C GLY A 104 24.11 8.78 16.35
N LEU A 105 23.16 8.83 15.41
CA LEU A 105 21.72 8.67 15.73
C LEU A 105 21.42 7.28 16.32
N HIS A 106 21.13 7.24 17.62
CA HIS A 106 20.77 6.03 18.37
C HIS A 106 19.56 6.29 19.27
N CYS A 107 18.90 5.23 19.69
CA CYS A 107 17.89 5.28 20.74
C CYS A 107 18.52 5.26 22.13
N ASP A 108 17.95 6.01 23.06
CA ASP A 108 18.29 6.02 24.48
C ASP A 108 17.56 4.93 25.28
N VAL A 109 16.56 4.28 24.70
CA VAL A 109 15.84 3.13 25.26
C VAL A 109 16.53 1.85 24.80
N PRO A 110 16.76 0.86 25.68
CA PRO A 110 17.29 -0.43 25.28
C PRO A 110 16.41 -1.08 24.20
N SER A 111 17.01 -1.61 23.14
CA SER A 111 16.30 -2.05 21.93
C SER A 111 15.22 -3.10 22.19
N HIS A 112 15.43 -4.00 23.15
CA HIS A 112 14.44 -4.99 23.58
C HIS A 112 13.17 -4.38 24.22
N HIS A 113 13.22 -3.12 24.64
CA HIS A 113 12.07 -2.35 25.11
C HIS A 113 11.51 -1.40 24.05
N TYR A 114 12.28 -1.09 23.01
CA TYR A 114 11.86 -0.25 21.90
C TYR A 114 11.22 -1.07 20.75
N CYS A 115 10.35 -2.00 21.11
CA CYS A 115 9.56 -2.81 20.18
C CYS A 115 8.12 -2.93 20.66
N TYR A 116 7.19 -3.28 19.76
CA TYR A 116 5.84 -3.62 20.16
C TYR A 116 5.85 -4.86 21.05
N SER A 117 5.02 -4.84 22.11
CA SER A 117 4.92 -5.96 23.06
C SER A 117 4.51 -7.30 22.42
N PHE A 118 3.85 -7.25 21.26
CA PHE A 118 3.42 -8.41 20.49
C PHE A 118 4.35 -8.75 19.31
N GLU A 119 5.34 -7.90 19.02
CA GLU A 119 6.35 -8.10 17.98
C GLU A 119 7.74 -7.84 18.56
N PRO A 120 8.21 -8.72 19.47
CA PRO A 120 9.59 -8.67 19.93
C PRO A 120 10.53 -8.90 18.74
N TYR A 121 11.70 -8.26 18.79
CA TYR A 121 12.70 -8.35 17.73
C TYR A 121 14.01 -8.89 18.32
N ALA A 122 14.49 -10.02 17.80
CA ALA A 122 15.67 -10.71 18.29
C ALA A 122 16.95 -10.34 17.51
N GLU A 123 16.80 -9.67 16.37
CA GLU A 123 17.89 -9.36 15.44
C GLU A 123 18.55 -8.00 15.73
N TRP A 124 18.29 -7.39 16.89
CA TRP A 124 18.99 -6.17 17.30
C TRP A 124 20.50 -6.43 17.37
N SER A 125 21.27 -5.62 16.66
CA SER A 125 22.72 -5.67 16.60
C SER A 125 23.39 -5.12 17.86
N GLU A 126 22.72 -4.20 18.55
CA GLU A 126 23.24 -3.51 19.73
C GLU A 126 22.16 -3.35 20.82
N VAL A 127 22.59 -3.11 22.07
CA VAL A 127 21.69 -2.82 23.20
C VAL A 127 20.93 -1.51 22.97
N PHE A 128 21.55 -0.55 22.29
CA PHE A 128 20.98 0.75 21.93
C PHE A 128 21.04 0.92 20.42
N SER A 129 19.97 0.51 19.73
CA SER A 129 19.97 0.43 18.27
C SER A 129 20.13 1.77 17.58
N CYS A 130 20.84 1.74 16.45
CA CYS A 130 20.96 2.87 15.56
C CYS A 130 19.63 3.18 14.86
N GLY A 131 19.45 4.43 14.44
CA GLY A 131 18.21 4.87 13.79
C GLY A 131 17.79 4.05 12.54
N PRO A 132 18.71 3.69 11.63
CA PRO A 132 18.39 2.83 10.49
C PRO A 132 17.79 1.48 10.89
N GLU A 133 18.34 0.82 11.90
CA GLU A 133 17.87 -0.49 12.36
C GLU A 133 16.44 -0.41 12.93
N ILE A 134 16.14 0.66 13.67
CA ILE A 134 14.79 0.89 14.22
C ILE A 134 13.79 1.17 13.09
N ARG A 135 14.19 1.91 12.05
CA ARG A 135 13.35 2.12 10.87
C ARG A 135 13.06 0.79 10.16
N ASP A 136 14.06 -0.07 10.04
CA ASP A 136 13.90 -1.37 9.38
C ASP A 136 12.94 -2.29 10.18
N TYR A 137 13.01 -2.27 11.52
CA TYR A 137 12.01 -2.91 12.39
C TYR A 137 10.57 -2.38 12.16
N LEU A 138 10.43 -1.06 12.00
CA LEU A 138 9.13 -0.43 11.73
C LEU A 138 8.58 -0.83 10.35
N GLU A 139 9.43 -0.88 9.33
CA GLU A 139 9.07 -1.32 7.98
C GLU A 139 8.65 -2.80 7.98
N HIS A 140 9.43 -3.66 8.63
CA HIS A 140 9.07 -5.08 8.85
C HIS A 140 7.69 -5.20 9.49
N SER A 141 7.44 -4.46 10.56
CA SER A 141 6.14 -4.48 11.26
C SER A 141 5.00 -4.00 10.35
N ALA A 142 5.19 -2.90 9.63
CA ALA A 142 4.17 -2.37 8.72
C ALA A 142 3.82 -3.35 7.58
N VAL A 143 4.82 -4.08 7.06
CA VAL A 143 4.63 -5.11 6.04
C VAL A 143 3.95 -6.35 6.63
N LYS A 144 4.49 -6.91 7.72
CA LYS A 144 4.00 -8.14 8.37
C LYS A 144 2.52 -8.07 8.73
N TYR A 145 2.09 -6.94 9.27
CA TYR A 145 0.70 -6.73 9.69
C TYR A 145 -0.19 -6.11 8.60
N GLY A 146 0.35 -5.92 7.39
CA GLY A 146 -0.42 -5.45 6.24
C GLY A 146 -0.94 -4.02 6.38
N VAL A 147 -0.17 -3.13 7.01
CA VAL A 147 -0.49 -1.70 7.15
C VAL A 147 -0.07 -0.92 5.90
N MET A 148 1.03 -1.32 5.25
CA MET A 148 1.60 -0.64 4.07
C MET A 148 0.57 -0.26 2.99
N PRO A 149 -0.40 -1.11 2.59
CA PRO A 149 -1.39 -0.76 1.57
C PRO A 149 -2.31 0.42 1.93
N ASN A 150 -2.45 0.72 3.22
CA ASN A 150 -3.27 1.84 3.73
C ASN A 150 -2.43 3.11 3.98
N ILE A 151 -1.13 3.11 3.67
CA ILE A 151 -0.26 4.26 3.84
C ILE A 151 -0.15 5.02 2.52
N ARG A 152 -0.41 6.32 2.56
CA ARG A 152 -0.16 7.25 1.47
C ARG A 152 1.02 8.14 1.82
N PHE A 153 2.15 7.86 1.18
CA PHE A 153 3.39 8.63 1.31
C PHE A 153 3.32 9.96 0.56
N ASN A 154 4.31 10.82 0.81
CA ASN A 154 4.44 12.15 0.21
C ASN A 154 3.17 13.00 0.35
N THR A 155 2.43 12.80 1.44
CA THR A 155 1.12 13.40 1.69
C THR A 155 1.07 13.95 3.11
N ALA A 156 1.05 15.27 3.24
CA ALA A 156 0.87 15.94 4.52
C ALA A 156 -0.59 16.35 4.71
N ALA A 157 -1.13 16.19 5.92
CA ALA A 157 -2.34 16.88 6.33
C ALA A 157 -2.01 18.36 6.60
N ARG A 158 -2.77 19.27 6.01
CA ARG A 158 -2.54 20.74 6.10
C ARG A 158 -3.47 21.40 7.09
N THR A 159 -4.76 21.14 6.95
CA THR A 159 -5.81 21.73 7.77
C THR A 159 -6.78 20.63 8.16
N ALA A 160 -7.38 20.75 9.34
CA ALA A 160 -8.41 19.85 9.82
C ALA A 160 -9.51 20.68 10.47
N THR A 161 -10.74 20.53 9.97
CA THR A 161 -11.91 21.27 10.45
C THR A 161 -12.96 20.28 10.92
N TRP A 162 -13.55 20.54 12.09
CA TRP A 162 -14.65 19.76 12.64
C TRP A 162 -15.98 20.46 12.39
N ASP A 163 -16.94 19.76 11.82
CA ASP A 163 -18.28 20.30 11.50
C ASP A 163 -19.35 20.01 12.57
N GLY A 164 -18.98 19.32 13.66
CA GLY A 164 -19.91 18.82 14.68
C GLY A 164 -20.18 17.32 14.59
N ALA A 165 -19.87 16.68 13.46
CA ALA A 165 -20.09 15.26 13.22
C ALA A 165 -18.89 14.52 12.62
N ARG A 166 -18.10 15.19 11.76
CA ARG A 166 -16.93 14.62 11.09
C ARG A 166 -15.78 15.61 10.98
N TRP A 167 -14.58 15.05 10.86
CA TRP A 167 -13.40 15.80 10.46
C TRP A 167 -13.36 15.91 8.95
N THR A 168 -12.98 17.09 8.47
CA THR A 168 -12.64 17.35 7.07
C THR A 168 -11.18 17.77 7.04
N VAL A 169 -10.33 17.01 6.36
CA VAL A 169 -8.87 17.23 6.36
C VAL A 169 -8.38 17.52 4.95
N GLU A 170 -7.77 18.68 4.77
CA GLU A 170 -7.12 19.04 3.50
C GLU A 170 -5.72 18.42 3.45
N LEU A 171 -5.43 17.70 2.36
CA LEU A 171 -4.13 17.08 2.12
C LEU A 171 -3.25 17.97 1.23
N SER A 172 -1.94 17.76 1.29
CA SER A 172 -0.97 18.51 0.47
C SER A 172 -1.13 18.31 -1.03
N THR A 173 -1.83 17.25 -1.44
CA THR A 173 -2.20 16.97 -2.83
C THR A 173 -3.36 17.83 -3.34
N GLY A 174 -4.04 18.57 -2.45
CA GLY A 174 -5.27 19.30 -2.75
C GLY A 174 -6.54 18.45 -2.64
N GLU A 175 -6.43 17.15 -2.32
CA GLU A 175 -7.58 16.32 -1.97
C GLU A 175 -8.04 16.63 -0.54
N THR A 176 -9.35 16.58 -0.32
CA THR A 176 -9.96 16.61 1.02
C THR A 176 -10.48 15.22 1.37
N VAL A 177 -10.20 14.79 2.60
CA VAL A 177 -10.62 13.48 3.14
C VAL A 177 -11.37 13.61 4.46
#